data_AF-A0A954PHJ6-F1
#
_entry.id   AF-A0A954PHJ6-F1
#
_cell.length_a   1.000
_cell.length_b   1.000
_cell.length_c   1.000
_cell.angle_alpha   90.00
_cell.angle_beta   90.00
_cell.angle_gamma   90.00
#
_symmetry.space_group_name_H-M   'P 1'
#
loop_
_entity.id
_entity.type
_entity.pdbx_description
1 polymer ?
#
loop_
_entity_poly.entity_id
_entity_poly.type
_entity_poly.pdbx_seq_one_letter_code
_entity_poly.pdbx_strand_id
1 'polypeptide(L)'
;IAPYRDWVIHAFNEDMPFDQFSTWQLAGDLVDPDNPHALIATGYLRVLQTSHEGGIQRGEYLAKYSADRVRNFGEVWLGSTLGCAECHDHKYDPFTQDDFYSIAAFFADVDDSGTFTGTNTLPTRREPEIEVRSPLDEERLTRLRQEAESLTTALAGPSPTESSNAPDANVDEA
;
A
#
# COMPACT_ATOMS: atom_id res chain seq x y z
N ILE A 1 5.91 -2.03 1.10
CA ILE A 1 7.26 -1.43 1.16
C ILE A 1 7.58 -0.60 -0.09
N ALA A 2 7.52 -1.16 -1.30
CA ALA A 2 7.85 -0.41 -2.52
C ALA A 2 6.99 0.86 -2.75
N PRO A 3 5.64 0.83 -2.60
CA PRO A 3 4.81 2.03 -2.78
C PRO A 3 5.18 3.19 -1.85
N TYR A 4 5.39 2.91 -0.56
CA TYR A 4 5.76 3.92 0.43
C TYR A 4 7.12 4.56 0.11
N ARG A 5 8.13 3.75 -0.23
CA ARG A 5 9.45 4.27 -0.64
C ARG A 5 9.33 5.21 -1.85
N ASP A 6 8.59 4.78 -2.88
CA ASP A 6 8.45 5.55 -4.11
C ASP A 6 7.68 6.86 -3.86
N TRP A 7 6.66 6.82 -2.98
CA TRP A 7 5.97 8.01 -2.50
C TRP A 7 6.91 8.99 -1.79
N VAL A 8 7.78 8.52 -0.88
CA VAL A 8 8.75 9.38 -0.20
C VAL A 8 9.66 10.08 -1.21
N ILE A 9 10.24 9.31 -2.14
CA ILE A 9 11.12 9.86 -3.19
C ILE A 9 10.39 10.93 -4.00
N HIS A 10 9.15 10.65 -4.39
CA HIS A 10 8.34 11.59 -5.16
C HIS A 10 8.02 12.87 -4.37
N ALA A 11 7.57 12.74 -3.11
CA ALA A 11 7.27 13.87 -2.25
C ALA A 11 8.47 14.82 -2.07
N PHE A 12 9.68 14.27 -1.92
CA PHE A 12 10.90 15.08 -1.88
C PHE A 12 11.22 15.72 -3.24
N ASN A 13 11.09 14.99 -4.35
CA ASN A 13 11.38 15.51 -5.68
C ASN A 13 10.41 16.60 -6.15
N GLU A 14 9.19 16.61 -5.59
CA GLU A 14 8.17 17.63 -5.88
C GLU A 14 8.18 18.79 -4.88
N ASP A 15 9.19 18.88 -4.01
CA ASP A 15 9.28 19.90 -2.97
C ASP A 15 8.00 20.00 -2.12
N MET A 16 7.40 18.85 -1.76
CA MET A 16 6.19 18.80 -0.95
C MET A 16 6.40 19.57 0.37
N PRO A 17 5.46 20.47 0.75
CA PRO A 17 5.51 21.17 2.03
C PRO A 17 5.64 20.20 3.21
N PHE A 18 6.54 20.49 4.14
CA PHE A 18 6.86 19.58 5.25
C PHE A 18 5.66 19.30 6.17
N ASP A 19 4.77 20.26 6.35
CA ASP A 19 3.53 20.11 7.09
C ASP A 19 2.59 19.09 6.44
N GLN A 20 2.45 19.13 5.11
CA GLN A 20 1.71 18.12 4.36
C GLN A 20 2.40 16.74 4.41
N PHE A 21 3.71 16.69 4.20
CA PHE A 21 4.50 15.46 4.27
C PHE A 21 4.38 14.76 5.64
N SER A 22 4.37 15.54 6.71
CA SER A 22 4.19 15.05 8.09
C SER A 22 2.76 14.58 8.33
N THR A 23 1.78 15.40 7.95
CA THR A 23 0.36 15.11 8.17
C THR A 23 -0.06 13.83 7.45
N TRP A 24 0.34 13.67 6.18
CA TRP A 24 -0.02 12.49 5.40
C TRP A 24 0.61 11.20 5.92
N GLN A 25 1.81 11.24 6.51
CA GLN A 25 2.42 10.04 7.09
C GLN A 25 1.82 9.63 8.44
N LEU A 26 1.33 10.60 9.22
CA LEU A 26 0.77 10.35 10.55
C LEU A 26 -0.75 10.13 10.53
N ALA A 27 -1.46 10.67 9.53
CA ALA A 27 -2.91 10.72 9.52
C ALA A 27 -3.52 10.85 8.10
N GLY A 28 -2.81 10.48 7.03
CA GLY A 28 -3.30 10.60 5.66
C GLY A 28 -4.62 9.86 5.40
N ASP A 29 -4.81 8.70 6.01
CA ASP A 29 -6.06 7.93 5.99
C ASP A 29 -7.23 8.65 6.68
N LEU A 30 -6.95 9.54 7.63
CA LEU A 30 -7.95 10.37 8.31
C LEU A 30 -8.24 11.67 7.57
N VAL A 31 -7.21 12.34 7.03
CA VAL A 31 -7.36 13.67 6.41
C VAL A 31 -7.78 13.61 4.95
N ASP A 32 -7.44 12.54 4.24
CA ASP A 32 -7.75 12.38 2.81
C ASP A 32 -7.92 10.88 2.43
N PRO A 33 -8.97 10.21 2.97
CA PRO A 33 -9.17 8.76 2.84
C PRO A 33 -9.37 8.28 1.40
N ASP A 34 -9.82 9.15 0.50
CA ASP A 34 -10.06 8.80 -0.91
C ASP A 34 -8.82 9.00 -1.80
N ASN A 35 -7.75 9.58 -1.25
CA ASN A 35 -6.53 9.86 -2.00
C ASN A 35 -5.49 8.74 -1.81
N PRO A 36 -5.14 8.00 -2.88
CA PRO A 36 -4.16 6.93 -2.79
C PRO A 36 -2.80 7.38 -2.27
N HIS A 37 -2.36 8.61 -2.55
CA HIS A 37 -1.07 9.11 -2.06
C HIS A 37 -1.08 9.33 -0.54
N ALA A 38 -2.19 9.83 0.02
CA ALA A 38 -2.34 9.98 1.47
C ALA A 38 -2.41 8.63 2.18
N LEU A 39 -3.10 7.64 1.59
CA LEU A 39 -3.13 6.27 2.08
C LEU A 39 -1.74 5.59 2.04
N ILE A 40 -1.01 5.76 0.93
CA ILE A 40 0.36 5.24 0.80
C ILE A 40 1.29 5.88 1.84
N ALA A 41 1.18 7.19 2.05
CA ALA A 41 1.97 7.93 3.04
C ALA A 41 1.72 7.41 4.46
N THR A 42 0.45 7.27 4.86
CA THR A 42 0.06 6.74 6.18
C THR A 42 0.57 5.33 6.43
N GLY A 43 0.87 4.60 5.35
CA GLY A 43 1.59 3.34 5.39
C GLY A 43 2.86 3.37 6.25
N TYR A 44 3.48 4.54 6.48
CA TYR A 44 4.56 4.79 7.46
C TYR A 44 4.34 4.05 8.79
N LEU A 45 3.13 4.16 9.38
CA LEU A 45 2.79 3.55 10.67
C LEU A 45 2.74 2.00 10.61
N ARG A 46 2.81 1.41 9.41
CA ARG A 46 2.76 -0.02 9.13
C ARG A 46 4.04 -0.58 8.48
N VAL A 47 5.11 0.22 8.33
CA VAL A 47 6.41 -0.23 7.76
C VAL A 47 7.33 -0.91 8.79
N LEU A 48 6.83 -1.18 9.99
CA LEU A 48 7.58 -1.86 11.04
C LEU A 48 8.00 -3.29 10.68
N GLN A 49 9.06 -3.79 11.32
CA GLN A 49 9.52 -5.17 11.09
C GLN A 49 8.49 -6.16 11.62
N THR A 50 8.05 -7.08 10.76
CA THR A 50 7.03 -8.07 11.10
C THR A 50 7.54 -9.50 10.98
N SER A 51 6.85 -10.45 11.63
CA SER A 51 7.22 -11.87 11.61
C SER A 51 6.02 -12.78 11.33
N HIS A 52 6.26 -13.87 10.59
CA HIS A 52 5.33 -14.99 10.36
C HIS A 52 6.00 -16.32 10.77
N GLU A 53 7.02 -16.26 11.62
CA GLU A 53 7.74 -17.44 12.06
C GLU A 53 6.82 -18.36 12.88
N GLY A 54 6.96 -19.67 12.68
CA GLY A 54 6.30 -20.64 13.55
C GLY A 54 6.87 -20.56 14.96
N GLY A 55 6.05 -20.17 15.94
CA GLY A 55 6.49 -20.02 17.34
C GLY A 55 6.42 -18.60 17.89
N ILE A 56 5.91 -17.65 17.11
CA ILE A 56 5.64 -16.29 17.59
C ILE A 56 4.78 -16.27 18.87
N GLN A 57 5.22 -15.49 19.85
CA GLN A 57 4.46 -15.19 21.05
C GLN A 57 3.68 -13.90 20.80
N ARG A 58 2.37 -14.01 20.53
CA ARG A 58 1.55 -12.88 20.08
C ARG A 58 1.65 -11.65 20.98
N GLY A 59 1.54 -11.83 22.31
CA GLY A 59 1.63 -10.73 23.26
C GLY A 59 2.97 -9.99 23.22
N GLU A 60 4.07 -10.73 23.06
CA GLU A 60 5.41 -10.14 22.94
C GLU A 60 5.54 -9.31 21.66
N TYR A 61 5.06 -9.83 20.53
CA TYR A 61 5.16 -9.12 19.25
C TYR A 61 4.25 -7.90 19.18
N LEU A 62 3.04 -7.95 19.74
CA LEU A 62 2.18 -6.77 19.85
C LEU A 62 2.84 -5.67 20.69
N ALA A 63 3.46 -6.04 21.82
CA ALA A 63 4.22 -5.09 22.63
C ALA A 63 5.42 -4.50 21.85
N LYS A 64 6.17 -5.34 21.13
CA LYS A 64 7.30 -4.89 20.28
C LYS A 64 6.85 -3.94 19.18
N TYR A 65 5.76 -4.23 18.47
CA TYR A 65 5.26 -3.39 17.38
C TYR A 65 4.75 -2.04 17.88
N SER A 66 4.04 -2.05 19.01
CA SER A 66 3.60 -0.82 19.68
C SER A 66 4.80 0.04 20.10
N ALA A 67 5.78 -0.56 20.80
CA ALA A 67 6.99 0.12 21.23
C ALA A 67 7.81 0.66 20.04
N ASP A 68 7.89 -0.08 18.93
CA ASP A 68 8.58 0.36 17.72
C ASP A 68 7.96 1.62 17.11
N ARG A 69 6.63 1.71 17.10
CA ARG A 69 5.90 2.90 16.68
C ARG A 69 6.23 4.11 17.54
N VAL A 70 6.25 3.96 18.86
CA VAL A 70 6.59 5.05 19.79
C VAL A 70 8.03 5.53 19.57
N ARG A 71 8.98 4.60 19.44
CA ARG A 71 10.39 4.93 19.17
C ARG A 71 10.55 5.68 17.84
N ASN A 72 9.98 5.14 16.77
CA ASN A 72 10.07 5.73 15.44
C ASN A 72 9.42 7.12 15.41
N PHE A 73 8.23 7.27 16.00
CA PHE A 73 7.56 8.56 16.13
C PHE A 73 8.41 9.58 16.91
N GLY A 74 8.96 9.17 18.06
CA GLY A 74 9.80 10.02 18.91
C GLY A 74 11.08 10.48 18.20
N GLU A 75 11.75 9.58 17.49
CA GLU A 75 12.99 9.89 16.78
C GLU A 75 12.75 10.78 15.55
N VAL A 76 11.77 10.43 14.70
CA VAL A 76 11.56 11.09 13.41
C VAL A 76 10.82 12.42 13.55
N TRP A 77 9.77 12.48 14.39
CA TRP A 77 8.87 13.64 14.43
C TRP A 77 9.11 14.55 15.63
N LEU A 78 9.57 14.01 16.75
CA LEU A 78 9.91 14.81 17.93
C LEU A 78 11.40 15.14 18.01
N GLY A 79 12.26 14.46 17.24
CA GLY A 79 13.71 14.60 17.33
C GLY A 79 14.25 14.23 18.71
N SER A 80 13.61 13.27 19.38
CA SER A 80 13.88 12.92 20.78
C SER A 80 14.11 11.43 20.96
N THR A 81 14.83 11.07 22.03
CA THR A 81 15.02 9.66 22.43
C THR A 81 13.92 9.20 23.40
N LEU A 82 12.66 9.60 23.15
CA LEU A 82 11.49 9.13 23.90
C LEU A 82 11.47 7.60 24.06
N GLY A 83 12.04 6.87 23.11
CA GLY A 83 12.23 5.42 23.19
C GLY A 83 12.93 4.90 24.45
N CYS A 84 13.83 5.68 25.06
CA CYS A 84 14.47 5.26 26.31
C CYS A 84 13.50 5.24 27.50
N ALA A 85 12.36 5.92 27.39
CA ALA A 85 11.33 5.96 28.42
C ALA A 85 10.53 4.64 28.55
N GLU A 86 10.72 3.68 27.63
CA GLU A 86 10.02 2.38 27.63
C GLU A 86 10.17 1.63 28.97
N CYS A 87 11.39 1.64 29.53
CA CYS A 87 11.75 0.84 30.71
C CYS A 87 11.87 1.66 32.01
N HIS A 88 12.12 2.96 31.92
CA HIS A 88 12.31 3.87 33.05
C HIS A 88 12.12 5.31 32.58
N ASP A 89 11.87 6.27 33.47
CA ASP A 89 11.84 7.69 33.08
C ASP A 89 13.11 8.10 32.35
N HIS A 90 12.97 8.88 31.29
CA HIS A 90 14.07 9.28 30.45
C HIS A 90 15.14 10.02 31.26
N LYS A 91 16.42 9.70 31.00
CA LYS A 91 17.54 10.13 31.84
C LYS A 91 17.75 11.65 31.90
N TYR A 92 17.48 12.33 30.79
CA TYR A 92 17.82 13.75 30.59
C TYR A 92 16.60 14.60 30.25
N ASP A 93 15.85 14.18 29.24
CA ASP A 93 14.60 14.83 28.82
C ASP A 93 13.43 14.54 29.80
N PRO A 94 12.45 15.44 29.91
CA PRO A 94 11.35 15.34 30.86
C PRO A 94 10.24 14.37 30.38
N PHE A 95 10.62 13.22 29.84
CA PHE A 95 9.69 12.15 29.47
C PHE A 95 9.68 11.09 30.55
N THR A 96 8.50 10.80 31.06
CA THR A 96 8.26 9.70 31.99
C THR A 96 7.96 8.41 31.24
N GLN A 97 8.04 7.29 31.94
CA GLN A 97 7.55 6.02 31.42
C GLN A 97 6.05 6.10 31.06
N ASP A 98 5.26 6.85 31.83
CA ASP A 98 3.84 7.06 31.53
C ASP A 98 3.62 7.78 30.20
N ASP A 99 4.49 8.73 29.82
CA ASP A 99 4.41 9.40 28.51
C ASP A 99 4.64 8.42 27.35
N PHE A 100 5.62 7.51 27.51
CA PHE A 100 5.88 6.46 26.52
C PHE A 100 4.64 5.59 26.28
N TYR A 101 4.04 5.07 27.36
CA TYR A 101 2.86 4.21 27.24
C TYR A 101 1.58 4.99 26.87
N SER A 102 1.52 6.30 27.13
CA SER A 102 0.42 7.16 26.65
C SER A 102 0.46 7.31 25.13
N ILE A 103 1.65 7.47 24.54
CA ILE A 103 1.81 7.50 23.08
C ILE A 103 1.58 6.11 22.48
N ALA A 104 2.01 5.05 23.17
CA ALA A 104 1.66 3.68 22.77
C ALA A 104 0.14 3.47 22.71
N ALA A 105 -0.60 3.99 23.68
CA ALA A 105 -2.06 3.96 23.71
C ALA A 105 -2.70 4.80 22.60
N PHE A 106 -2.12 5.94 22.23
CA PHE A 106 -2.58 6.76 21.11
C PHE A 106 -2.58 5.98 19.78
N PHE A 107 -1.54 5.19 19.52
CA PHE A 107 -1.44 4.36 18.31
C PHE A 107 -2.06 2.96 18.44
N ALA A 108 -2.75 2.67 19.54
CA ALA A 108 -3.30 1.33 19.80
C ALA A 108 -4.48 0.94 18.90
N ASP A 109 -5.06 1.89 18.16
CA ASP A 109 -6.11 1.62 17.17
C ASP A 109 -5.58 0.90 15.92
N VAL A 110 -4.25 0.92 15.70
CA VAL A 110 -3.61 0.12 14.66
C VAL A 110 -3.66 -1.36 15.08
N ASP A 111 -4.64 -2.09 14.54
CA ASP A 111 -4.85 -3.51 14.85
C ASP A 111 -3.80 -4.41 14.16
N ASP A 112 -2.74 -4.73 14.90
CA ASP A 112 -1.76 -5.72 14.45
C ASP A 112 -2.13 -7.17 14.79
N SER A 113 -3.27 -7.45 15.43
CA SER A 113 -3.60 -8.82 15.81
C SER A 113 -3.81 -9.74 14.60
N GLY A 114 -4.29 -9.17 13.48
CA GLY A 114 -4.40 -9.84 12.18
C GLY A 114 -3.06 -10.12 11.49
N THR A 115 -1.97 -9.52 11.95
CA THR A 115 -0.65 -9.65 11.31
C THR A 115 0.00 -11.02 11.50
N PHE A 116 -0.56 -11.85 12.39
CA PHE A 116 -0.08 -13.18 12.72
C PHE A 116 -0.83 -14.29 11.96
N THR A 117 -1.75 -13.93 11.07
CA THR A 117 -2.48 -14.88 10.23
C THR A 117 -1.89 -14.88 8.83
N GLY A 118 -1.42 -16.03 8.35
CA GLY A 118 -0.90 -16.19 7.00
C GLY A 118 0.27 -17.15 6.90
N THR A 119 0.63 -17.47 5.65
CA THR A 119 1.87 -18.15 5.31
C THR A 119 2.92 -17.13 4.89
N ASN A 120 4.20 -17.45 5.04
CA ASN A 120 5.33 -16.58 4.64
C ASN A 120 5.40 -16.45 3.11
N THR A 121 4.45 -15.71 2.55
CA THR A 121 4.27 -15.44 1.13
C THR A 121 4.95 -14.14 0.75
N LEU A 122 5.36 -14.04 -0.52
CA LEU A 122 5.92 -12.83 -1.11
C LEU A 122 5.01 -12.39 -2.27
N PRO A 123 4.36 -11.22 -2.18
CA PRO A 123 4.32 -10.32 -1.02
C PRO A 123 3.49 -10.91 0.13
N THR A 124 3.88 -10.57 1.35
CA THR A 124 3.09 -10.89 2.56
C THR A 124 1.81 -10.07 2.54
N ARG A 125 0.68 -10.72 2.80
CA ARG A 125 -0.62 -10.03 2.86
C ARG A 125 -0.98 -9.57 4.27
N ARG A 126 -1.43 -8.33 4.41
CA ARG A 126 -1.89 -7.70 5.66
C ARG A 126 -3.05 -6.75 5.43
N GLU A 127 -4.25 -7.22 5.71
CA GLU A 127 -5.42 -6.37 5.70
C GLU A 127 -5.31 -5.22 6.74
N PRO A 128 -5.89 -4.04 6.46
CA PRO A 128 -6.43 -3.64 5.15
C PRO A 128 -5.30 -3.41 4.12
N GLU A 129 -5.53 -3.84 2.87
CA GLU A 129 -4.63 -3.61 1.74
C GLU A 129 -5.24 -2.67 0.70
N ILE A 130 -4.37 -1.94 -0.01
CA ILE A 130 -4.73 -1.20 -1.21
C ILE A 130 -3.91 -1.72 -2.40
N GLU A 131 -4.55 -1.83 -3.56
CA GLU A 131 -3.84 -2.14 -4.79
C GLU A 131 -3.13 -0.88 -5.29
N VAL A 132 -1.80 -0.87 -5.24
CA VAL A 132 -0.98 0.20 -5.82
C VAL A 132 -0.26 -0.36 -7.04
N ARG A 133 -0.51 0.23 -8.20
CA ARG A 133 0.17 -0.13 -9.45
C ARG A 133 1.42 0.70 -9.60
N SER A 134 2.50 0.07 -10.06
CA SER A 134 3.68 0.84 -10.48
C SER A 134 3.43 1.49 -11.84
N PRO A 135 4.15 2.56 -12.20
CA PRO A 135 4.08 3.14 -13.54
C PRO A 135 4.29 2.11 -14.66
N LEU A 136 5.19 1.14 -14.45
CA LEU A 136 5.42 0.04 -15.39
C LEU A 136 4.21 -0.89 -15.52
N ASP A 137 3.50 -1.15 -14.41
CA ASP A 137 2.27 -1.94 -14.42
C ASP A 137 1.15 -1.19 -15.16
N GLU A 138 1.06 0.13 -15.00
CA GLU A 138 0.08 0.96 -15.71
C GLU A 138 0.34 1.00 -17.22
N GLU A 139 1.60 1.16 -17.64
CA GLU A 139 1.99 1.08 -19.05
C GLU A 139 1.67 -0.29 -19.64
N ARG A 140 2.02 -1.36 -18.92
CA ARG A 140 1.73 -2.74 -19.32
C ARG A 140 0.23 -2.98 -19.43
N LEU A 141 -0.55 -2.49 -18.46
CA LEU A 141 -2.01 -2.63 -18.44
C LEU A 141 -2.63 -1.90 -19.63
N THR A 142 -2.16 -0.70 -19.93
CA THR A 142 -2.63 0.10 -21.08
C THR A 142 -2.37 -0.65 -22.39
N ARG A 143 -1.15 -1.19 -22.57
CA ARG A 143 -0.81 -2.02 -23.73
C ARG A 143 -1.70 -3.26 -23.85
N LEU A 144 -1.88 -4.00 -22.75
CA LEU A 144 -2.70 -5.21 -22.75
C LEU A 144 -4.18 -4.93 -23.03
N ARG A 145 -4.71 -3.79 -22.55
CA ARG A 145 -6.07 -3.35 -22.86
C ARG A 145 -6.25 -3.06 -24.35
N GLN A 146 -5.29 -2.36 -24.97
CA GLN A 146 -5.30 -2.10 -26.41
C GLN A 146 -5.23 -3.40 -27.23
N GLU A 147 -4.38 -4.34 -26.83
CA GLU A 147 -4.27 -5.65 -27.48
C GLU A 147 -5.58 -6.44 -27.34
N ALA A 148 -6.16 -6.50 -26.14
CA ALA A 148 -7.45 -7.15 -25.90
C ALA A 148 -8.57 -6.54 -26.75
N GLU A 149 -8.65 -5.21 -26.85
CA GLU A 149 -9.65 -4.52 -27.69
C GLU A 149 -9.47 -4.85 -29.18
N SER A 150 -8.22 -4.89 -29.66
CA SER A 150 -7.91 -5.27 -31.05
C SER A 150 -8.32 -6.72 -31.36
N LEU A 151 -8.04 -7.65 -30.45
CA LEU A 151 -8.42 -9.06 -30.59
C LEU A 151 -9.94 -9.25 -30.51
N THR A 152 -10.61 -8.51 -29.61
CA THR A 152 -12.07 -8.55 -29.49
C THR A 152 -12.74 -8.04 -30.77
N THR A 153 -12.20 -6.97 -31.36
CA THR A 153 -12.67 -6.43 -32.64
C THR A 153 -12.44 -7.41 -33.80
N ALA A 154 -11.28 -8.07 -33.85
CA ALA A 154 -10.97 -9.08 -34.87
C ALA A 154 -11.89 -10.32 -34.76
N LEU A 155 -12.22 -10.74 -33.53
CA LEU A 155 -13.15 -11.85 -33.26
C LEU A 155 -14.62 -11.48 -33.54
N ALA A 156 -14.98 -10.20 -33.42
CA ALA A 156 -16.30 -9.66 -33.75
C ALA A 156 -16.52 -9.40 -35.26
N GLY A 157 -15.61 -9.87 -36.12
CA GLY A 157 -15.74 -9.82 -37.58
C GLY A 157 -17.08 -10.37 -38.10
N PRO A 158 -17.48 -9.99 -39.33
CA PRO A 158 -18.88 -9.95 -39.76
C PRO A 158 -19.59 -11.28 -39.56
N SER A 159 -20.83 -11.22 -39.04
CA SER A 159 -21.75 -12.37 -39.01
C SER A 159 -21.77 -13.05 -40.39
N PRO A 160 -21.85 -14.38 -40.48
CA PRO A 160 -21.91 -15.09 -41.75
C PRO A 160 -23.27 -14.84 -42.41
N THR A 161 -23.46 -13.65 -43.00
CA THR A 161 -24.58 -13.38 -43.90
C THR A 161 -24.18 -13.75 -45.33
N GLU A 162 -24.67 -14.93 -45.70
CA GLU A 162 -25.19 -15.30 -47.03
C GLU A 162 -24.24 -15.16 -48.23
N SER A 163 -23.46 -16.21 -48.47
CA SER A 163 -23.07 -16.56 -49.83
C SER A 163 -24.27 -17.19 -50.57
N SER A 164 -25.08 -16.40 -51.26
CA SER A 164 -25.97 -16.93 -52.29
C SER A 164 -26.44 -15.84 -53.23
N ASN A 165 -25.73 -15.67 -54.35
CA ASN A 165 -26.29 -15.57 -55.71
C ASN A 165 -25.24 -14.98 -56.65
N ALA A 166 -24.38 -15.86 -57.18
CA ALA A 166 -23.82 -15.60 -58.50
C ALA A 166 -24.91 -15.98 -59.53
N PRO A 167 -25.20 -15.14 -60.54
CA PRO A 167 -26.20 -15.47 -61.53
C PRO A 167 -25.69 -16.61 -62.43
N ASP A 168 -26.54 -17.60 -62.69
CA ASP A 168 -26.30 -18.67 -63.65
C ASP A 168 -25.90 -18.08 -65.00
N ALA A 169 -24.66 -18.36 -65.41
CA ALA A 169 -24.22 -18.13 -66.78
C ALA A 169 -24.97 -19.12 -67.68
N ASN A 170 -25.92 -18.58 -68.43
CA ASN A 170 -26.75 -19.32 -69.37
C ASN A 170 -25.88 -20.00 -70.43
N VAL A 171 -26.08 -21.30 -70.59
CA VAL A 171 -25.42 -22.19 -71.54
C VAL A 171 -26.19 -22.15 -72.87
N ASP A 172 -25.45 -22.07 -73.98
CA ASP A 172 -25.76 -22.36 -75.40
C ASP A 172 -27.21 -22.41 -75.93
N GLU A 173 -27.47 -21.76 -77.08
CA GLU A 173 -27.62 -22.44 -78.40
C GLU A 173 -28.22 -21.48 -79.47
N ALA A 174 -27.68 -21.63 -80.70
CA ALA A 174 -28.15 -21.17 -82.04
C ALA A 174 -27.86 -19.73 -82.50
#